data_AF-A0A5J4N5G5-F1
#
_entry.id   AF-A0A5J4N5G5-F1
#
_cell.length_a   1.000
_cell.length_b   1.000
_cell.length_c   1.000
_cell.angle_alpha   90.00
_cell.angle_beta   90.00
_cell.angle_gamma   90.00
#
_symmetry.space_group_name_H-M   'P 1'
#
loop_
_entity.id
_entity.type
_entity.pdbx_description
1 polymer ?
#
loop_
_entity_poly.entity_id
_entity_poly.type
_entity_poly.pdbx_seq_one_letter_code
_entity_poly.pdbx_strand_id
1 'polypeptide(L)'
;MHDGCKLASQNVDALDVSILTPLTPDVISRQATINIGTIGHVAHGKTTVVRAISTVHTIRHKNELIRNITIKLGYANAKIYKCNNDACPRPACYRSFGSATEDTIPCPRPGCEGKLLLQ
;
A
#
# COMPACT_ATOMS: atom_id res chain seq x y z
N MET A 1 -28.40 2.96 2.01
CA MET A 1 -27.62 1.74 2.26
C MET A 1 -26.81 1.48 1.00
N HIS A 2 -25.66 2.15 0.90
CA HIS A 2 -24.74 2.22 -0.26
C HIS A 2 -23.35 2.42 0.38
N ASP A 3 -22.26 1.73 0.09
CA ASP A 3 -21.88 0.81 -0.99
C ASP A 3 -20.86 -0.21 -0.45
N GLY A 4 -20.81 -1.38 -1.07
CA GLY A 4 -19.93 -2.47 -0.72
C GLY A 4 -18.45 -2.05 -0.66
N CYS A 5 -17.75 -2.60 0.33
CA CYS A 5 -16.30 -2.51 0.47
C CYS A 5 -15.63 -2.88 -0.87
N LYS A 6 -14.96 -1.94 -1.56
CA LYS A 6 -14.28 -2.19 -2.85
C LYS A 6 -12.92 -2.89 -2.68
N LEU A 7 -12.81 -3.69 -1.63
CA LEU A 7 -11.74 -4.63 -1.36
C LEU A 7 -12.23 -6.02 -1.74
N ALA A 8 -11.31 -6.90 -2.12
CA ALA A 8 -11.62 -8.32 -2.33
C ALA A 8 -12.37 -8.89 -1.10
N SER A 9 -13.42 -9.66 -1.40
CA SER A 9 -14.23 -10.35 -0.40
C SER A 9 -13.49 -11.61 0.04
N GLN A 10 -13.13 -11.68 1.32
CA GLN A 10 -12.53 -12.89 1.87
C GLN A 10 -13.65 -13.83 2.32
N ASN A 11 -13.94 -14.83 1.49
CA ASN A 11 -14.92 -15.86 1.80
C ASN A 11 -14.22 -17.20 1.99
N VAL A 12 -14.35 -17.78 3.19
CA VAL A 12 -13.68 -19.03 3.57
C VAL A 12 -14.24 -20.22 2.77
N ASP A 13 -15.53 -20.20 2.44
CA ASP A 13 -16.20 -21.31 1.74
C ASP A 13 -15.80 -21.41 0.26
N ALA A 14 -15.41 -20.27 -0.34
CA ALA A 14 -14.99 -20.18 -1.73
C ALA A 14 -13.45 -20.25 -1.88
N LEU A 15 -12.71 -20.39 -0.78
CA LEU A 15 -11.26 -20.34 -0.75
C LEU A 15 -10.65 -21.72 -1.00
N ASP A 16 -9.98 -21.90 -2.13
CA ASP A 16 -9.19 -23.11 -2.40
C ASP A 16 -7.74 -22.91 -1.93
N VAL A 17 -7.38 -23.59 -0.84
CA VAL A 17 -6.06 -23.48 -0.21
C VAL A 17 -4.92 -23.99 -1.12
N SER A 18 -5.23 -24.88 -2.07
CA SER A 18 -4.22 -25.50 -2.93
C SER A 18 -3.62 -24.53 -3.98
N ILE A 19 -4.38 -23.49 -4.36
CA ILE A 19 -3.99 -22.49 -5.36
C ILE A 19 -3.55 -21.15 -4.74
N LEU A 20 -3.60 -21.03 -3.42
CA LEU A 20 -3.25 -19.79 -2.73
C LEU A 20 -1.77 -19.49 -2.86
N THR A 21 -1.50 -18.33 -3.47
CA THR A 21 -0.16 -17.72 -3.47
C THR A 21 -0.24 -16.34 -2.83
N PRO A 22 0.88 -15.80 -2.33
CA PRO A 22 0.90 -14.44 -1.78
C PRO A 22 0.39 -13.38 -2.76
N LEU A 23 0.47 -13.63 -4.07
CA LEU A 23 0.03 -12.70 -5.12
C LEU A 23 -1.46 -12.83 -5.48
N THR A 24 -2.19 -13.76 -4.86
CA THR A 24 -3.62 -13.89 -5.10
C THR A 24 -4.37 -12.65 -4.62
N PRO A 25 -5.40 -12.18 -5.37
CA PRO A 25 -6.13 -10.95 -5.05
C PRO A 25 -6.74 -10.96 -3.65
N ASP A 26 -7.21 -12.13 -3.18
CA ASP A 26 -7.81 -12.29 -1.85
C ASP A 26 -6.81 -12.06 -0.70
N VAL A 27 -5.53 -12.34 -0.95
CA VAL A 27 -4.44 -12.14 0.02
C VAL A 27 -3.89 -10.71 -0.08
N ILE A 28 -3.46 -10.27 -1.27
CA ILE A 28 -2.82 -8.95 -1.44
C ILE A 28 -3.74 -7.77 -1.07
N SER A 29 -5.06 -7.97 -1.20
CA SER A 29 -6.06 -6.94 -0.89
C SER A 29 -6.02 -6.51 0.58
N ARG A 30 -5.71 -7.42 1.50
CA ARG A 30 -5.83 -7.15 2.95
C ARG A 30 -4.56 -7.44 3.75
N GLN A 31 -3.65 -8.25 3.22
CA GLN A 31 -2.45 -8.67 3.91
C GLN A 31 -1.19 -8.17 3.21
N ALA A 32 -0.24 -7.67 4.00
CA ALA A 32 1.09 -7.36 3.51
C ALA A 32 1.87 -8.66 3.27
N THR A 33 2.39 -8.82 2.06
CA THR A 33 3.13 -10.02 1.63
C THR A 33 4.65 -9.88 1.82
N ILE A 34 5.14 -8.64 1.85
CA ILE A 34 6.57 -8.31 1.94
C ILE A 34 6.77 -7.24 3.02
N ASN A 35 7.73 -7.47 3.92
CA ASN A 35 8.16 -6.47 4.90
C ASN A 35 9.40 -5.73 4.39
N ILE A 36 9.37 -4.40 4.43
CA ILE A 36 10.47 -3.54 4.02
C ILE A 36 10.93 -2.70 5.22
N GLY A 37 12.21 -2.82 5.59
CA GLY A 37 12.83 -2.02 6.65
C GLY A 37 13.60 -0.83 6.06
N THR A 38 13.46 0.35 6.69
CA THR A 38 14.26 1.53 6.34
C THR A 38 15.33 1.77 7.40
N ILE A 39 16.60 1.79 6.99
CA ILE A 39 17.77 2.05 7.86
C ILE A 39 18.53 3.28 7.38
N GLY A 40 19.38 3.85 8.23
CA GLY A 40 20.17 5.04 7.89
C GLY A 40 20.45 5.95 9.08
N HIS A 41 21.24 6.99 8.85
CA HIS A 41 21.72 7.90 9.90
C HIS A 41 20.60 8.80 10.47
N VAL A 42 20.86 9.40 11.64
CA VAL A 42 19.92 10.26 12.36
C VAL A 42 19.56 11.47 11.49
N ALA A 43 18.28 11.88 11.50
CA ALA A 43 17.73 12.99 10.71
C ALA A 43 17.65 12.82 9.17
N HIS A 44 17.97 11.64 8.61
CA HIS A 44 17.80 11.36 7.16
C HIS A 44 16.34 11.16 6.69
N GLY A 45 15.34 11.41 7.54
CA GLY A 45 13.94 11.35 7.11
C GLY A 45 13.40 9.96 6.80
N LYS A 46 13.96 8.87 7.37
CA LYS A 46 13.47 7.49 7.18
C LYS A 46 11.95 7.36 7.40
N THR A 47 11.46 7.94 8.48
CA THR A 47 10.04 7.98 8.84
C THR A 47 9.21 8.78 7.83
N THR A 48 9.78 9.84 7.26
CA THR A 48 9.16 10.64 6.19
C THR A 48 9.04 9.83 4.90
N VAL A 49 10.06 9.03 4.55
CA VAL A 49 10.00 8.13 3.39
C VAL A 49 8.91 7.08 3.57
N VAL A 50 8.84 6.43 4.74
CA VAL A 50 7.77 5.47 5.06
C VAL A 50 6.40 6.11 4.95
N ARG A 51 6.24 7.34 5.45
CA ARG A 51 4.99 8.11 5.34
C ARG A 51 4.65 8.45 3.89
N ALA A 52 5.63 8.83 3.07
CA ALA A 52 5.40 9.15 1.66
C ALA A 52 4.92 7.93 0.86
N ILE A 53 5.42 6.74 1.18
CA ILE A 53 5.04 5.48 0.51
C ILE A 53 3.68 4.99 0.99
N SER A 54 3.48 4.91 2.30
CA SER A 54 2.29 4.29 2.89
C SER A 54 1.13 5.25 3.09
N THR A 55 1.35 6.56 2.99
CA THR A 55 0.44 7.64 3.43
C THR A 55 0.10 7.63 4.93
N VAL A 56 0.62 6.66 5.70
CA VAL A 56 0.36 6.47 7.12
C VAL A 56 1.43 7.18 7.94
N HIS A 57 1.00 7.96 8.93
CA HIS A 57 1.91 8.47 9.95
C HIS A 57 2.19 7.38 11.00
N THR A 58 3.43 6.91 11.04
CA THR A 58 3.85 5.82 11.93
C THR A 58 4.16 6.26 13.36
N ILE A 59 4.33 7.57 13.60
CA ILE A 59 4.59 8.09 14.95
C ILE A 59 3.28 8.10 15.74
N ARG A 60 3.18 7.23 16.74
CA ARG A 60 1.96 7.07 17.56
C ARG A 60 2.13 7.59 18.99
N HIS A 61 3.36 7.81 19.46
CA HIS A 61 3.61 8.20 20.84
C HIS A 61 3.86 9.71 21.00
N LYS A 62 3.21 10.33 21.98
CA LYS A 62 3.33 11.77 22.27
C LYS A 62 4.78 12.22 22.50
N ASN A 63 5.57 11.40 23.21
CA ASN A 63 6.99 11.70 23.45
C ASN A 63 7.85 11.67 22.17
N GLU A 64 7.48 10.86 21.18
CA GLU A 64 8.15 10.81 19.87
C GLU A 64 7.79 12.03 19.02
N LEU A 65 6.51 12.43 19.02
CA LEU A 65 6.01 13.63 18.36
C LEU A 65 6.71 14.90 18.88
N ILE A 66 6.81 15.04 20.20
CA ILE A 66 7.44 16.22 20.83
C ILE A 66 8.93 16.29 20.50
N ARG A 67 9.61 15.15 20.41
CA ARG A 67 11.07 15.08 20.21
C ARG A 67 11.49 14.90 18.76
N ASN A 68 10.55 14.76 17.82
CA ASN A 68 10.79 14.48 16.41
C ASN A 68 11.78 13.32 16.15
N ILE A 69 11.76 12.31 17.01
CA ILE A 69 12.60 11.10 16.90
C ILE A 69 11.75 9.84 16.89
N THR A 70 12.24 8.80 16.22
CA THR A 70 11.63 7.46 16.25
C THR A 70 12.28 6.67 17.38
N ILE A 71 11.51 6.31 18.41
CA ILE A 71 11.99 5.56 19.59
C ILE A 71 11.55 4.10 19.46
N LYS A 72 10.31 3.89 19.03
CA LYS A 72 9.72 2.58 18.78
C LYS A 72 9.65 2.29 17.28
N LEU A 73 9.66 1.01 16.96
CA LEU A 73 9.47 0.54 15.59
C LEU A 73 8.07 0.93 15.11
N GLY A 74 8.01 1.83 14.13
CA GLY A 74 6.79 2.22 13.45
C GLY A 74 6.46 1.25 12.32
N TYR A 75 5.23 0.74 12.30
CA TYR A 75 4.74 -0.14 11.22
C TYR A 75 3.70 0.58 10.38
N ALA A 76 3.79 0.43 9.06
CA ALA A 76 2.80 0.91 8.12
C ALA A 76 2.69 -0.04 6.93
N ASN A 77 1.46 -0.37 6.59
CA ASN A 77 1.15 -1.12 5.38
C ASN A 77 0.96 -0.17 4.20
N ALA A 78 1.41 -0.61 3.03
CA ALA A 78 1.20 0.08 1.77
C ALA A 78 0.78 -0.93 0.71
N LYS A 79 -0.12 -0.51 -0.18
CA LYS A 79 -0.49 -1.25 -1.38
C LYS A 79 0.27 -0.68 -2.57
N ILE A 80 0.81 -1.54 -3.42
CA ILE A 80 1.53 -1.14 -4.62
C ILE A 80 0.66 -1.47 -5.83
N TYR A 81 0.45 -0.47 -6.69
CA TYR A 81 -0.37 -0.60 -7.87
C TYR A 81 0.47 -0.43 -9.13
N LYS A 82 0.04 -1.10 -10.19
CA LYS A 82 0.57 -0.97 -11.54
C LYS A 82 -0.56 -0.64 -12.51
N CYS A 83 -0.32 0.33 -13.39
CA CYS A 83 -1.25 0.69 -14.45
C CYS A 83 -1.33 -0.45 -15.48
N ASN A 84 -2.53 -0.83 -15.87
CA ASN A 84 -2.77 -1.84 -16.90
C ASN A 84 -2.59 -1.31 -18.34
N ASN A 85 -2.38 0.01 -18.51
CA ASN A 85 -2.16 0.60 -19.83
C ASN A 85 -0.66 0.61 -20.16
N ASP A 86 -0.26 -0.13 -21.20
CA ASP A 86 1.13 -0.23 -21.67
C ASP A 86 1.69 1.10 -22.18
N ALA A 87 0.82 2.03 -22.62
CA ALA A 87 1.23 3.37 -23.01
C ALA A 87 1.62 4.25 -21.81
N CYS A 88 1.45 3.78 -20.57
CA CYS A 88 1.92 4.47 -19.38
C CYS A 88 3.39 4.11 -19.10
N PRO A 89 4.38 4.97 -19.43
CA PRO A 89 5.77 4.68 -19.20
C PRO A 89 6.12 4.58 -17.70
N ARG A 90 7.10 3.73 -17.42
CA ARG A 90 7.79 3.68 -16.12
C ARG A 90 8.56 5.00 -15.89
N PRO A 91 8.60 5.55 -14.67
CA PRO A 91 8.06 5.01 -13.41
C PRO A 91 6.59 5.38 -13.13
N ALA A 92 5.97 6.26 -13.94
CA ALA A 92 4.64 6.83 -13.68
C ALA A 92 3.50 5.80 -13.66
N CYS A 93 3.72 4.61 -14.23
CA CYS A 93 2.77 3.50 -14.18
C CYS A 93 2.68 2.80 -12.81
N TYR A 94 3.53 3.13 -11.84
CA TYR A 94 3.47 2.59 -10.48
C TYR A 94 3.03 3.65 -9.48
N ARG A 95 2.25 3.24 -8.49
CA ARG A 95 1.88 4.13 -7.39
C ARG A 95 1.60 3.32 -6.13
N SER A 96 1.92 3.89 -4.96
CA SER A 96 1.56 3.30 -3.68
C SER A 96 0.49 4.13 -2.98
N PHE A 97 -0.36 3.44 -2.23
CA PHE A 97 -1.39 4.04 -1.38
C PHE A 97 -1.49 3.28 -0.05
N GLY A 98 -2.21 3.85 0.91
CA GLY A 98 -2.48 3.18 2.18
C GLY A 98 -3.42 1.97 2.01
N SER A 99 -3.46 1.09 3.01
CA SER A 99 -4.24 -0.15 2.95
C SER A 99 -5.76 0.04 2.83
N ALA A 100 -6.29 1.20 3.22
CA ALA A 100 -7.71 1.51 3.10
C ALA A 100 -8.15 1.80 1.65
N THR A 101 -7.21 1.98 0.73
CA THR A 101 -7.51 2.25 -0.68
C THR A 101 -8.03 0.98 -1.37
N GLU A 102 -8.96 1.20 -2.30
CA GLU A 102 -9.63 0.19 -3.13
C GLU A 102 -8.62 -0.58 -3.99
N ASP A 103 -8.95 -1.80 -4.40
CA ASP A 103 -8.01 -2.65 -5.15
C ASP A 103 -7.85 -2.24 -6.61
N THR A 104 -8.77 -1.40 -7.12
CA THR A 104 -8.71 -0.84 -8.47
C THR A 104 -9.07 0.63 -8.44
N ILE A 105 -8.18 1.48 -8.94
CA ILE A 105 -8.36 2.94 -8.98
C ILE A 105 -8.01 3.49 -10.37
N PRO A 106 -8.61 4.61 -10.82
CA PRO A 106 -8.23 5.21 -12.10
C PRO A 106 -6.78 5.70 -12.08
N CYS A 107 -6.10 5.62 -13.22
CA CYS A 107 -4.75 6.16 -13.34
C CYS A 107 -4.78 7.68 -13.15
N PRO A 108 -3.99 8.26 -12.22
CA PRO A 108 -3.97 9.70 -11.98
C PRO A 108 -3.19 10.49 -13.05
N ARG A 109 -2.66 9.81 -14.07
CA ARG A 109 -1.89 10.44 -15.14
C ARG A 109 -2.83 11.11 -16.13
N PRO A 110 -2.64 12.41 -16.45
CA PRO A 110 -3.42 13.08 -17.48
C PRO A 110 -3.33 12.35 -18.83
N GLY A 111 -4.47 12.10 -19.46
CA GLY A 111 -4.54 11.39 -20.75
C GLY A 111 -4.33 9.87 -20.67
N CYS A 112 -4.30 9.27 -19.47
CA CYS A 112 -4.26 7.83 -19.31
C CYS A 112 -5.63 7.30 -18.87
N GLU A 113 -6.28 6.52 -19.73
CA GLU A 113 -7.57 5.87 -19.44
C GLU A 113 -7.41 4.53 -18.68
N GLY A 114 -6.17 4.17 -18.33
CA GLY A 114 -5.86 2.93 -17.63
C GLY A 114 -6.35 2.93 -16.19
N LYS A 115 -6.43 1.72 -15.62
CA LYS A 115 -6.69 1.49 -14.19
C LYS A 115 -5.43 0.97 -13.53
N LEU A 116 -5.16 1.47 -12.33
CA LEU A 116 -4.15 0.97 -11.42
C LEU A 116 -4.71 -0.29 -10.76
N LEU A 117 -4.06 -1.42 -11.01
CA LEU A 117 -4.36 -2.73 -10.43
C LEU A 117 -3.36 -3.03 -9.32
N LEU A 118 -3.86 -3.57 -8.21
CA LEU A 118 -3.02 -4.07 -7.12
C LEU A 118 -2.09 -5.19 -7.62
N GLN A 119 -0.85 -5.21 -7.14
CA GLN A 119 0.19 -6.17 -7.50
C GLN A 119 0.73 -6.88 -6.26
#